data_AF-A0A0M4LIT1-F1
#
_entry.id   AF-A0A0M4LIT1-F1
#
_cell.length_a   1.000
_cell.length_b   1.000
_cell.length_c   1.000
_cell.angle_alpha   90.00
_cell.angle_beta   90.00
_cell.angle_gamma   90.00
#
_symmetry.space_group_name_H-M   'P 1'
#
loop_
_entity.id
_entity.type
_entity.pdbx_description
1 polymer ?
#
loop_
_entity_poly.entity_id
_entity_poly.type
_entity_poly.pdbx_seq_one_letter_code
_entity_poly.pdbx_strand_id
1 'polypeptide(L)'
;MKEKPNPQSYFYPRSEVLKNKYGIKDAAELKKICLKNALEASADLRNEPLPEEINSFYLLYLHRRLFEKTFGWAGHTRDAAFAFPDGTFAQMLEMKSDTGFHFAHGLEIKRGLYNFDKTLREKDYLKNLSHGEFVREVTPLFVSLDWIRPFKEGNRQTQKLFFEKLANAAGYTLDFSLVTNQRFKNACIEAMERDNLEPMRHMFKDISQPQKMALSREVFSDAGAVKKKHFETPNIVAAKDGATVEGVFVNARENTLTINMKNDPVTSPSNKIEVGKIDALRADDHKCFTPLDTSEILIPGITMRPLTPNRLSTMLKDDPHVQKSLEDIQRLSHVVYGNPAKLDKEMAMILDNPKFSLILAEKIQDDPASIAKLAGAKHILWKNDLRKNAENHARFLSDAIVKHGEIVSHIQDNVLKEYQQEQERQRYPVVKPSESLQRYLSLPLKYRKELLSYPGMKRELNDFVKALNNRLPQSAHKAIEEGNHAEFAKAIDVPFDQAQKIAEIVTAAKDVHKYVQVPAVNRAQNAVISHASLT
;
A
#
# COMPACT_ATOMS: atom_id res chain seq x y z
N MET A 1 24.29 -40.42 -41.34
CA MET A 1 23.56 -39.19 -40.96
C MET A 1 23.52 -39.13 -39.44
N LYS A 2 24.15 -38.14 -38.79
CA LYS A 2 23.94 -37.93 -37.35
C LYS A 2 22.51 -37.45 -37.17
N GLU A 3 21.74 -38.14 -36.34
CA GLU A 3 20.36 -37.77 -36.02
C GLU A 3 20.31 -36.30 -35.56
N LYS A 4 19.35 -35.51 -36.07
CA LYS A 4 19.20 -34.12 -35.64
C LYS A 4 18.69 -34.10 -34.18
N PRO A 5 19.18 -33.18 -33.33
CA PRO A 5 18.67 -33.04 -31.97
C PRO A 5 17.15 -32.83 -31.97
N ASN A 6 16.44 -33.54 -31.09
CA ASN A 6 14.98 -33.52 -31.01
C ASN A 6 14.54 -33.29 -29.54
N PRO A 7 13.61 -32.35 -29.26
CA PRO A 7 13.12 -32.13 -27.89
C PRO A 7 12.47 -33.38 -27.29
N GLN A 8 11.90 -34.27 -28.11
CA GLN A 8 11.29 -35.51 -27.63
C GLN A 8 12.31 -36.50 -27.04
N SER A 9 13.60 -36.38 -27.41
CA SER A 9 14.67 -37.24 -26.91
C SER A 9 14.93 -37.08 -25.40
N TYR A 10 14.40 -36.03 -24.76
CA TYR A 10 14.42 -35.88 -23.30
C TYR A 10 13.52 -36.89 -22.57
N PHE A 11 12.56 -37.50 -23.27
CA PHE A 11 11.55 -38.38 -22.69
C PHE A 11 11.79 -39.84 -23.07
N TYR A 12 11.25 -40.77 -22.28
CA TYR A 12 11.17 -42.16 -22.73
C TYR A 12 10.25 -42.30 -23.95
N PRO A 13 10.48 -43.28 -24.85
CA PRO A 13 9.60 -43.50 -25.99
C PRO A 13 8.14 -43.70 -25.56
N ARG A 14 7.21 -42.97 -26.19
CA ARG A 14 5.77 -42.98 -25.91
C ARG A 14 5.42 -42.67 -24.44
N SER A 15 6.20 -41.81 -23.80
CA SER A 15 5.99 -41.36 -22.42
C SER A 15 6.26 -39.86 -22.30
N GLU A 16 5.62 -39.22 -21.33
CA GLU A 16 5.91 -37.84 -20.91
C GLU A 16 6.92 -37.77 -19.76
N VAL A 17 7.48 -38.91 -19.35
CA VAL A 17 8.45 -38.98 -18.26
C VAL A 17 9.87 -38.76 -18.78
N LEU A 18 10.56 -37.80 -18.15
CA LEU A 18 11.94 -37.45 -18.49
C LEU A 18 12.88 -38.63 -18.22
N LYS A 19 13.80 -38.87 -19.17
CA LYS A 19 14.91 -39.82 -18.99
C LYS A 19 15.72 -39.44 -17.75
N ASN A 20 15.85 -40.39 -16.83
CA ASN A 20 16.50 -40.21 -15.56
C ASN A 20 17.45 -41.38 -15.26
N LYS A 21 18.41 -41.14 -14.35
CA LYS A 21 19.46 -42.10 -13.99
C LYS A 21 18.94 -43.36 -13.28
N TYR A 22 17.69 -43.34 -12.81
CA TYR A 22 17.05 -44.45 -12.12
C TYR A 22 16.25 -45.36 -13.05
N GLY A 23 16.05 -44.98 -14.31
CA GLY A 23 15.22 -45.76 -15.24
C GLY A 23 13.71 -45.68 -14.94
N ILE A 24 13.28 -44.77 -14.07
CA ILE A 24 11.90 -44.67 -13.60
C ILE A 24 11.01 -44.09 -14.70
N LYS A 25 9.92 -44.77 -15.03
CA LYS A 25 8.94 -44.35 -16.04
C LYS A 25 7.59 -43.92 -15.44
N ASP A 26 7.46 -43.99 -14.12
CA ASP A 26 6.32 -43.44 -13.39
C ASP A 26 6.60 -41.98 -13.00
N ALA A 27 5.68 -41.07 -13.36
CA ALA A 27 5.87 -39.64 -13.16
C ALA A 27 5.84 -39.24 -11.68
N ALA A 28 5.01 -39.89 -10.86
CA ALA A 28 4.86 -39.57 -9.44
C ALA A 28 6.07 -40.04 -8.63
N GLU A 29 6.58 -41.24 -8.94
CA GLU A 29 7.78 -41.79 -8.34
C GLU A 29 9.02 -40.97 -8.70
N LEU A 30 9.17 -40.59 -9.99
CA LEU A 30 10.26 -39.73 -10.42
C LEU A 30 10.22 -38.37 -9.69
N LYS A 31 9.03 -37.77 -9.56
CA LYS A 31 8.85 -36.50 -8.84
C LYS A 31 9.26 -36.62 -7.38
N LYS A 32 8.90 -37.73 -6.71
CA LYS A 32 9.25 -38.00 -5.30
C LYS A 32 10.76 -38.11 -5.11
N ILE A 33 11.44 -38.92 -5.93
CA ILE A 33 12.90 -39.09 -5.83
C ILE A 33 13.64 -37.81 -6.21
N CYS A 34 13.19 -37.13 -7.27
CA CYS A 34 13.77 -35.86 -7.67
C CYS A 34 13.67 -34.80 -6.57
N LEU A 35 12.52 -34.68 -5.91
CA LEU A 35 12.32 -33.77 -4.78
C LEU A 35 13.25 -34.14 -3.61
N LYS A 36 13.32 -35.42 -3.24
CA LYS A 36 14.20 -35.90 -2.17
C LYS A 36 15.66 -35.51 -2.43
N ASN A 37 16.18 -35.86 -3.61
CA ASN A 37 17.56 -35.57 -3.99
C ASN A 37 17.85 -34.06 -4.02
N ALA A 38 16.92 -33.26 -4.54
CA ALA A 38 17.09 -31.81 -4.62
C ALA A 38 17.05 -31.15 -3.23
N LEU A 39 16.25 -31.67 -2.29
CA LEU A 39 16.21 -31.19 -0.90
C LEU A 39 17.51 -31.48 -0.14
N GLU A 40 18.04 -32.70 -0.27
CA GLU A 40 19.36 -33.09 0.28
C GLU A 40 20.45 -32.17 -0.28
N ALA A 41 20.54 -32.04 -1.61
CA ALA A 41 21.54 -31.20 -2.26
C ALA A 41 21.39 -29.71 -1.88
N SER A 42 20.16 -29.20 -1.73
CA SER A 42 19.94 -27.81 -1.31
C SER A 42 20.45 -27.55 0.12
N ALA A 43 20.35 -28.52 1.03
CA ALA A 43 20.87 -28.39 2.38
C ALA A 43 22.40 -28.27 2.37
N ASP A 44 23.08 -29.12 1.61
CA ASP A 44 24.54 -29.05 1.42
C ASP A 44 24.94 -27.71 0.80
N LEU A 45 24.29 -27.34 -0.31
CA LEU A 45 24.58 -26.10 -1.04
C LEU A 45 24.40 -24.86 -0.19
N ARG A 46 23.45 -24.82 0.76
CA ARG A 46 23.27 -23.67 1.67
C ARG A 46 24.47 -23.47 2.60
N ASN A 47 25.13 -24.57 3.00
CA ASN A 47 26.32 -24.54 3.84
C ASN A 47 27.63 -24.33 3.06
N GLU A 48 27.61 -24.53 1.73
CA GLU A 48 28.76 -24.22 0.88
C GLU A 48 29.10 -22.71 0.91
N PRO A 49 30.39 -22.34 0.96
CA PRO A 49 30.81 -20.94 0.94
C PRO A 49 30.35 -20.26 -0.35
N LEU A 50 30.09 -18.95 -0.25
CA LEU A 50 29.70 -18.16 -1.42
C LEU A 50 30.88 -18.06 -2.40
N PRO A 51 30.63 -18.17 -3.72
CA PRO A 51 31.65 -17.88 -4.71
C PRO A 51 31.96 -16.38 -4.72
N GLU A 52 33.12 -16.02 -5.27
CA GLU A 52 33.50 -14.62 -5.46
C GLU A 52 32.52 -13.89 -6.41
N GLU A 53 32.12 -14.57 -7.49
CA GLU A 53 31.12 -14.08 -8.44
C GLU A 53 29.89 -14.97 -8.46
N ILE A 54 28.71 -14.37 -8.26
CA ILE A 54 27.41 -15.03 -8.40
C ILE A 54 26.88 -14.70 -9.79
N ASN A 55 27.15 -15.58 -10.76
CA ASN A 55 26.85 -15.38 -12.18
C ASN A 55 26.22 -16.64 -12.81
N SER A 56 26.02 -16.66 -14.13
CA SER A 56 25.41 -17.78 -14.85
C SER A 56 26.20 -19.09 -14.72
N PHE A 57 27.53 -19.07 -14.56
CA PHE A 57 28.30 -20.27 -14.26
C PHE A 57 27.93 -20.86 -12.90
N TYR A 58 27.72 -20.01 -11.89
CA TYR A 58 27.22 -20.46 -10.59
C TYR A 58 25.79 -21.01 -10.70
N LEU A 59 24.94 -20.42 -11.53
CA LEU A 59 23.60 -20.95 -11.81
C LEU A 59 23.65 -22.38 -12.40
N LEU A 60 24.52 -22.62 -13.39
CA LEU A 60 24.73 -23.94 -13.97
C LEU A 60 25.28 -24.93 -12.93
N TYR A 61 26.20 -24.48 -12.07
CA TYR A 61 26.72 -25.27 -10.96
C TYR A 61 25.62 -25.69 -9.98
N LEU A 62 24.78 -24.74 -9.53
CA LEU A 62 23.65 -25.03 -8.65
C LEU A 62 22.70 -26.05 -9.28
N HIS A 63 22.36 -25.88 -10.57
CA HIS A 63 21.51 -26.84 -11.27
C HIS A 63 22.17 -28.23 -11.36
N ARG A 64 23.47 -28.30 -11.64
CA ARG A 64 24.19 -29.57 -11.65
C ARG A 64 24.06 -30.25 -10.29
N ARG A 65 24.40 -29.58 -9.20
CA ARG A 65 24.38 -30.14 -7.84
C ARG A 65 22.99 -30.58 -7.41
N LEU A 66 21.96 -29.81 -7.74
CA LEU A 66 20.57 -30.16 -7.41
C LEU A 66 20.07 -31.42 -8.14
N PHE A 67 20.52 -31.65 -9.38
CA PHE A 67 19.92 -32.64 -10.26
C PHE A 67 20.88 -33.72 -10.78
N GLU A 68 22.17 -33.71 -10.42
CA GLU A 68 23.18 -34.66 -10.91
C GLU A 68 22.88 -36.11 -10.55
N LYS A 69 22.19 -36.36 -9.43
CA LYS A 69 21.72 -37.70 -9.07
C LYS A 69 20.53 -38.17 -9.92
N THR A 70 19.78 -37.26 -10.54
CA THR A 70 18.51 -37.56 -11.21
C THR A 70 18.62 -37.52 -12.74
N PHE A 71 19.22 -36.47 -13.31
CA PHE A 71 19.26 -36.24 -14.75
C PHE A 71 20.69 -36.27 -15.29
N GLY A 72 20.88 -36.89 -16.46
CA GLY A 72 22.19 -36.92 -17.14
C GLY A 72 22.65 -35.55 -17.64
N TRP A 73 21.70 -34.67 -17.96
CA TRP A 73 21.94 -33.33 -18.50
C TRP A 73 22.04 -32.24 -17.41
N ALA A 74 22.13 -32.62 -16.13
CA ALA A 74 22.22 -31.65 -15.04
C ALA A 74 23.39 -30.67 -15.26
N GLY A 75 23.09 -29.37 -15.24
CA GLY A 75 24.06 -28.29 -15.48
C GLY A 75 24.17 -27.86 -16.95
N HIS A 76 23.43 -28.47 -17.86
CA HIS A 76 23.38 -28.09 -19.28
C HIS A 76 22.13 -27.27 -19.57
N THR A 77 22.28 -26.20 -20.36
CA THR A 77 21.16 -25.41 -20.84
C THR A 77 20.42 -26.15 -21.96
N ARG A 78 19.12 -25.87 -22.11
CA ARG A 78 18.23 -26.56 -23.07
C ARG A 78 18.51 -26.23 -24.53
N ASP A 79 19.23 -25.14 -24.81
CA ASP A 79 19.70 -24.79 -26.15
C ASP A 79 20.97 -25.53 -26.55
N ALA A 80 21.69 -26.14 -25.61
CA ALA A 80 22.82 -27.00 -25.94
C ALA A 80 22.32 -28.42 -26.31
N ALA A 81 22.82 -28.95 -27.42
CA ALA A 81 22.53 -30.34 -27.77
C ALA A 81 23.20 -31.29 -26.75
N PHE A 82 22.40 -32.18 -26.17
CA PHE A 82 22.85 -33.17 -25.19
C PHE A 82 22.73 -34.58 -25.77
N ALA A 83 23.82 -35.36 -25.71
CA ALA A 83 23.84 -36.74 -26.15
C ALA A 83 23.55 -37.67 -24.96
N PHE A 84 22.52 -38.51 -25.06
CA PHE A 84 22.22 -39.53 -24.07
C PHE A 84 23.05 -40.81 -24.32
N PRO A 85 23.29 -41.64 -23.28
CA PRO A 85 23.98 -42.92 -23.44
C PRO A 85 23.29 -43.91 -24.40
N ASP A 86 22.00 -43.72 -24.66
CA ASP A 86 21.22 -44.53 -25.62
C ASP A 86 21.40 -44.08 -27.09
N GLY A 87 22.31 -43.12 -27.34
CA GLY A 87 22.64 -42.61 -28.67
C GLY A 87 21.74 -41.48 -29.16
N THR A 88 20.65 -41.15 -28.45
CA THR A 88 19.74 -40.06 -28.84
C THR A 88 20.30 -38.68 -28.50
N PHE A 89 19.95 -37.67 -29.30
CA PHE A 89 20.33 -36.28 -29.08
C PHE A 89 19.12 -35.43 -28.73
N ALA A 90 19.19 -34.68 -27.63
CA ALA A 90 18.13 -33.80 -27.17
C ALA A 90 18.52 -32.34 -27.19
N GLN A 91 17.59 -31.48 -27.59
CA GLN A 91 17.71 -30.01 -27.57
C GLN A 91 16.30 -29.43 -27.57
N MET A 92 16.06 -28.37 -26.80
CA MET A 92 14.75 -27.72 -26.70
C MET A 92 14.91 -26.20 -26.82
N LEU A 93 14.85 -25.70 -28.07
CA LEU A 93 15.01 -24.28 -28.39
C LEU A 93 13.78 -23.44 -28.02
N GLU A 94 12.58 -24.01 -28.16
CA GLU A 94 11.31 -23.36 -27.80
C GLU A 94 10.72 -23.99 -26.54
N MET A 95 10.19 -23.16 -25.64
CA MET A 95 9.44 -23.58 -24.47
C MET A 95 8.32 -22.59 -24.22
N LYS A 96 7.15 -23.10 -23.82
CA LYS A 96 5.97 -22.30 -23.45
C LYS A 96 5.57 -22.58 -22.03
N SER A 97 4.95 -21.60 -21.37
CA SER A 97 4.25 -21.78 -20.11
C SER A 97 2.91 -22.50 -20.33
N ASP A 98 2.25 -22.88 -19.23
CA ASP A 98 0.89 -23.43 -19.24
C ASP A 98 -0.14 -22.44 -19.82
N THR A 99 0.14 -21.13 -19.76
CA THR A 99 -0.70 -20.04 -20.29
C THR A 99 -0.42 -19.76 -21.78
N GLY A 100 0.56 -20.44 -22.39
CA GLY A 100 0.98 -20.22 -23.77
C GLY A 100 2.02 -19.12 -23.96
N PHE A 101 2.50 -18.49 -22.88
CA PHE A 101 3.57 -17.50 -22.92
C PHE A 101 4.89 -18.12 -23.37
N HIS A 102 5.60 -17.45 -24.27
CA HIS A 102 6.86 -17.93 -24.84
C HIS A 102 8.06 -17.49 -23.98
N PHE A 103 8.87 -18.46 -23.55
CA PHE A 103 10.18 -18.19 -22.94
C PHE A 103 11.23 -17.89 -24.02
N ALA A 104 12.44 -17.48 -23.62
CA ALA A 104 13.54 -17.20 -24.53
C ALA A 104 13.77 -18.31 -25.57
N HIS A 105 13.86 -17.96 -26.86
CA HIS A 105 14.01 -18.93 -27.95
C HIS A 105 15.46 -19.05 -28.42
N GLY A 106 16.00 -20.28 -28.38
CA GLY A 106 17.32 -20.62 -28.94
C GLY A 106 18.45 -19.69 -28.50
N LEU A 107 18.98 -18.87 -29.42
CA LEU A 107 20.09 -17.94 -29.13
C LEU A 107 19.77 -16.89 -28.06
N GLU A 108 18.49 -16.61 -27.82
CA GLU A 108 18.06 -15.69 -26.76
C GLU A 108 18.45 -16.18 -25.37
N ILE A 109 18.60 -17.49 -25.16
CA ILE A 109 19.01 -18.05 -23.87
C ILE A 109 20.47 -17.65 -23.57
N LYS A 110 21.38 -17.85 -24.53
CA LYS A 110 22.79 -17.44 -24.37
C LYS A 110 22.95 -15.93 -24.24
N ARG A 111 22.24 -15.16 -25.07
CA ARG A 111 22.26 -13.69 -25.00
C ARG A 111 21.67 -13.17 -23.69
N GLY A 112 20.59 -13.80 -23.22
CA GLY A 112 19.95 -13.50 -21.95
C GLY A 112 20.88 -13.73 -20.77
N LEU A 113 21.54 -14.90 -20.69
CA LEU A 113 22.51 -15.20 -19.63
C LEU A 113 23.70 -14.23 -19.66
N TYR A 114 24.21 -13.89 -20.85
CA TYR A 114 25.27 -12.89 -20.99
C TYR A 114 24.85 -11.51 -20.46
N ASN A 115 23.64 -11.05 -20.82
CA ASN A 115 23.11 -9.78 -20.34
C ASN A 115 22.84 -9.81 -18.83
N PHE A 116 22.33 -10.93 -18.31
CA PHE A 116 22.11 -11.14 -16.89
C PHE A 116 23.42 -10.99 -16.10
N ASP A 117 24.50 -11.65 -16.54
CA ASP A 117 25.82 -11.54 -15.91
C ASP A 117 26.40 -10.12 -16.01
N LYS A 118 26.20 -9.46 -17.15
CA LYS A 118 26.60 -8.07 -17.34
C LYS A 118 25.89 -7.15 -16.34
N THR A 119 24.57 -7.26 -16.21
CA THR A 119 23.78 -6.45 -15.28
C THR A 119 24.17 -6.72 -13.82
N LEU A 120 24.46 -7.96 -13.45
CA LEU A 120 24.94 -8.30 -12.11
C LEU A 120 26.27 -7.60 -11.80
N ARG A 121 27.24 -7.62 -12.72
CA ARG A 121 28.52 -6.91 -12.56
C ARG A 121 28.35 -5.40 -12.49
N GLU A 122 27.53 -4.81 -13.36
CA GLU A 122 27.26 -3.37 -13.38
C GLU A 122 26.61 -2.86 -12.09
N LYS A 123 25.88 -3.74 -11.39
CA LYS A 123 25.23 -3.44 -10.10
C LYS A 123 26.02 -3.94 -8.90
N ASP A 124 27.30 -4.26 -9.06
CA ASP A 124 28.17 -4.79 -8.00
C ASP A 124 27.54 -5.96 -7.22
N TYR A 125 26.88 -6.86 -7.93
CA TYR A 125 26.16 -8.02 -7.38
C TYR A 125 25.13 -7.64 -6.30
N LEU A 126 24.54 -6.45 -6.43
CA LEU A 126 23.53 -5.87 -5.52
C LEU A 126 24.06 -5.55 -4.11
N LYS A 127 25.39 -5.51 -3.92
CA LYS A 127 26.02 -5.15 -2.66
C LYS A 127 25.85 -3.66 -2.35
N ASN A 128 25.95 -3.30 -1.08
CA ASN A 128 25.93 -1.91 -0.60
C ASN A 128 24.65 -1.11 -0.93
N LEU A 129 23.55 -1.79 -1.25
CA LEU A 129 22.24 -1.20 -1.45
C LEU A 129 21.45 -1.14 -0.14
N SER A 130 20.56 -0.17 0.04
CA SER A 130 19.52 -0.25 1.08
C SER A 130 18.52 -1.38 0.79
N HIS A 131 17.72 -1.78 1.79
CA HIS A 131 16.79 -2.90 1.62
C HIS A 131 15.77 -2.66 0.50
N GLY A 132 15.19 -1.45 0.46
CA GLY A 132 14.26 -1.04 -0.58
C GLY A 132 14.90 -1.03 -1.97
N GLU A 133 16.15 -0.58 -2.08
CA GLU A 133 16.91 -0.63 -3.33
C GLU A 133 17.25 -2.07 -3.74
N PHE A 134 17.67 -2.92 -2.82
CA PHE A 134 17.90 -4.33 -3.07
C PHE A 134 16.65 -5.01 -3.63
N VAL A 135 15.48 -4.83 -2.99
CA VAL A 135 14.20 -5.33 -3.49
C VAL A 135 13.88 -4.75 -4.86
N ARG A 136 14.19 -3.46 -5.08
CA ARG A 136 13.97 -2.79 -6.36
C ARG A 136 14.79 -3.42 -7.49
N GLU A 137 16.07 -3.68 -7.24
CA GLU A 137 17.04 -4.14 -8.25
C GLU A 137 17.03 -5.67 -8.44
N VAL A 138 16.77 -6.46 -7.41
CA VAL A 138 16.70 -7.94 -7.50
C VAL A 138 15.48 -8.41 -8.29
N THR A 139 14.39 -7.65 -8.24
CA THR A 139 13.12 -8.00 -8.92
C THR A 139 13.27 -8.17 -10.44
N PRO A 140 13.76 -7.18 -11.21
CA PRO A 140 13.93 -7.33 -12.65
C PRO A 140 14.97 -8.40 -13.02
N LEU A 141 16.00 -8.62 -12.20
CA LEU A 141 16.94 -9.73 -12.39
C LEU A 141 16.25 -11.09 -12.24
N PHE A 142 15.38 -11.24 -11.25
CA PHE A 142 14.60 -12.46 -11.06
C PHE A 142 13.69 -12.76 -12.25
N VAL A 143 12.95 -11.75 -12.72
CA VAL A 143 12.04 -11.86 -13.86
C VAL A 143 12.82 -12.16 -15.15
N SER A 144 13.95 -11.50 -15.36
CA SER A 144 14.85 -11.78 -16.49
C SER A 144 15.27 -13.25 -16.51
N LEU A 145 15.71 -13.79 -15.37
CA LEU A 145 16.11 -15.20 -15.31
C LEU A 145 14.92 -16.17 -15.47
N ASP A 146 13.73 -15.81 -14.99
CA ASP A 146 12.51 -16.62 -15.15
C ASP A 146 12.09 -16.70 -16.63
N TRP A 147 12.25 -15.60 -17.38
CA TRP A 147 12.02 -15.54 -18.83
C TRP A 147 13.07 -16.32 -19.62
N ILE A 148 14.36 -16.21 -19.27
CA ILE A 148 15.46 -16.96 -19.91
C ILE A 148 15.19 -18.46 -19.84
N ARG A 149 14.78 -18.94 -18.66
CA ARG A 149 14.44 -20.35 -18.39
C ARG A 149 15.44 -21.33 -19.02
N PRO A 150 16.70 -21.30 -18.56
CA PRO A 150 17.81 -21.89 -19.29
C PRO A 150 17.81 -23.42 -19.30
N PHE A 151 17.11 -24.10 -18.41
CA PHE A 151 17.16 -25.57 -18.26
C PHE A 151 15.91 -26.26 -18.80
N LYS A 152 16.02 -27.57 -19.09
CA LYS A 152 14.87 -28.39 -19.53
C LYS A 152 13.84 -28.62 -18.42
N GLU A 153 14.31 -28.79 -17.18
CA GLU A 153 13.51 -28.98 -15.96
C GLU A 153 14.35 -28.47 -14.76
N GLY A 154 13.72 -28.10 -13.64
CA GLY A 154 14.43 -27.70 -12.42
C GLY A 154 14.71 -26.20 -12.29
N ASN A 155 14.28 -25.38 -13.26
CA ASN A 155 14.53 -23.93 -13.29
C ASN A 155 14.12 -23.22 -12.00
N ARG A 156 12.91 -23.49 -11.47
CA ARG A 156 12.39 -22.78 -10.29
C ARG A 156 13.23 -23.04 -9.04
N GLN A 157 13.63 -24.29 -8.81
CA GLN A 157 14.43 -24.68 -7.64
C GLN A 157 15.83 -24.08 -7.71
N THR A 158 16.47 -24.16 -8.88
CA THR A 158 17.79 -23.54 -9.10
C THR A 158 17.73 -22.02 -8.95
N GLN A 159 16.72 -21.37 -9.54
CA GLN A 159 16.54 -19.91 -9.47
C GLN A 159 16.33 -19.44 -8.02
N LYS A 160 15.45 -20.08 -7.25
CA LYS A 160 15.23 -19.74 -5.84
C LYS A 160 16.53 -19.81 -5.04
N LEU A 161 17.28 -20.91 -5.17
CA LEU A 161 18.56 -21.07 -4.47
C LEU A 161 19.63 -20.07 -4.94
N PHE A 162 19.66 -19.75 -6.24
CA PHE A 162 20.55 -18.72 -6.78
C PHE A 162 20.28 -17.35 -6.13
N PHE A 163 19.01 -16.95 -6.04
CA PHE A 163 18.64 -15.67 -5.43
C PHE A 163 18.75 -15.68 -3.90
N GLU A 164 18.56 -16.82 -3.22
CA GLU A 164 18.96 -17.00 -1.81
C GLU A 164 20.45 -16.67 -1.62
N LYS A 165 21.32 -17.26 -2.44
CA LYS A 165 22.77 -17.05 -2.38
C LYS A 165 23.17 -15.63 -2.75
N LEU A 166 22.56 -15.03 -3.78
CA LEU A 166 22.78 -13.64 -4.17
C LEU A 166 22.39 -12.67 -3.05
N ALA A 167 21.22 -12.87 -2.43
CA ALA A 167 20.77 -12.06 -1.30
C ALA A 167 21.75 -12.14 -0.12
N ASN A 168 22.18 -13.35 0.23
CA ASN A 168 23.13 -13.57 1.32
C ASN A 168 24.46 -12.84 1.05
N ALA A 169 24.97 -12.87 -0.18
CA ALA A 169 26.18 -12.14 -0.58
C ALA A 169 26.02 -10.61 -0.53
N ALA A 170 24.79 -10.12 -0.69
CA ALA A 170 24.44 -8.70 -0.58
C ALA A 170 24.08 -8.25 0.85
N GLY A 171 24.14 -9.15 1.84
CA GLY A 171 23.80 -8.84 3.24
C GLY A 171 22.31 -8.95 3.59
N TYR A 172 21.50 -9.54 2.72
CA TYR A 172 20.07 -9.76 2.90
C TYR A 172 19.74 -11.25 2.97
N THR A 173 18.48 -11.57 3.26
CA THR A 173 17.94 -12.93 3.19
C THR A 173 16.77 -12.95 2.22
N LEU A 174 16.57 -14.04 1.49
CA LEU A 174 15.33 -14.30 0.74
C LEU A 174 14.80 -15.68 1.13
N ASP A 175 13.88 -15.74 2.09
CA ASP A 175 13.36 -17.01 2.60
C ASP A 175 12.13 -17.47 1.81
N PHE A 176 12.37 -18.16 0.69
CA PHE A 176 11.31 -18.69 -0.16
C PHE A 176 10.43 -19.76 0.50
N SER A 177 10.82 -20.27 1.68
CA SER A 177 9.96 -21.18 2.45
C SER A 177 8.71 -20.48 3.00
N LEU A 178 8.75 -19.14 3.10
CA LEU A 178 7.66 -18.28 3.56
C LEU A 178 6.74 -17.81 2.43
N VAL A 179 6.83 -18.43 1.25
CA VAL A 179 5.96 -18.13 0.10
C VAL A 179 5.21 -19.38 -0.32
N THR A 180 3.88 -19.28 -0.45
CA THR A 180 3.09 -20.38 -1.01
C THR A 180 3.31 -20.54 -2.51
N ASN A 181 3.10 -21.74 -3.03
CA ASN A 181 3.24 -21.99 -4.46
C ASN A 181 2.31 -21.12 -5.30
N GLN A 182 1.09 -20.85 -4.80
CA GLN A 182 0.12 -20.00 -5.48
C GLN A 182 0.59 -18.54 -5.56
N ARG A 183 1.04 -17.98 -4.43
CA ARG A 183 1.59 -16.62 -4.37
C ARG A 183 2.74 -16.43 -5.36
N PHE A 184 3.68 -17.38 -5.34
CA PHE A 184 4.83 -17.37 -6.23
C PHE A 184 4.41 -17.45 -7.70
N LYS A 185 3.48 -18.37 -8.04
CA LYS A 185 2.97 -18.52 -9.42
C LYS A 185 2.29 -17.23 -9.90
N ASN A 186 1.43 -16.63 -9.07
CA ASN A 186 0.72 -15.39 -9.41
C ASN A 186 1.70 -14.23 -9.62
N ALA A 187 2.69 -14.06 -8.75
CA ALA A 187 3.69 -13.00 -8.89
C ALA A 187 4.52 -13.15 -10.18
N CYS A 188 4.90 -14.38 -10.54
CA CYS A 188 5.57 -14.68 -11.81
C CYS A 188 4.71 -14.32 -13.03
N ILE A 189 3.41 -14.67 -13.02
CA ILE A 189 2.49 -14.38 -14.13
C ILE A 189 2.31 -12.87 -14.30
N GLU A 190 2.05 -12.14 -13.21
CA GLU A 190 1.88 -10.68 -13.25
C GLU A 190 3.14 -9.99 -13.80
N ALA A 191 4.32 -10.44 -13.37
CA ALA A 191 5.58 -9.89 -13.86
C ALA A 191 5.86 -10.20 -15.33
N MET A 192 5.73 -11.46 -15.76
CA MET A 192 6.12 -11.88 -17.11
C MET A 192 5.07 -11.56 -18.18
N GLU A 193 3.78 -11.71 -17.86
CA GLU A 193 2.70 -11.62 -18.86
C GLU A 193 2.01 -10.27 -18.86
N ARG A 194 2.13 -9.49 -17.77
CA ARG A 194 1.46 -8.19 -17.61
C ARG A 194 2.41 -7.03 -17.32
N ASP A 195 3.72 -7.27 -17.30
CA ASP A 195 4.76 -6.30 -16.97
C ASP A 195 4.52 -5.59 -15.61
N ASN A 196 3.86 -6.28 -14.68
CA ASN A 196 3.52 -5.78 -13.37
C ASN A 196 4.44 -6.38 -12.31
N LEU A 197 5.49 -5.64 -11.95
CA LEU A 197 6.50 -6.10 -10.98
C LEU A 197 6.06 -5.99 -9.52
N GLU A 198 4.98 -5.25 -9.21
CA GLU A 198 4.58 -4.95 -7.84
C GLU A 198 4.27 -6.18 -6.98
N PRO A 199 3.57 -7.22 -7.46
CA PRO A 199 3.35 -8.45 -6.70
C PRO A 199 4.66 -9.16 -6.34
N MET A 200 5.65 -9.14 -7.24
CA MET A 200 6.97 -9.74 -7.03
C MET A 200 7.80 -8.93 -6.03
N ARG A 201 7.82 -7.59 -6.17
CA ARG A 201 8.47 -6.68 -5.19
C ARG A 201 7.90 -6.88 -3.80
N HIS A 202 6.57 -6.96 -3.69
CA HIS A 202 5.88 -7.19 -2.43
C HIS A 202 6.28 -8.55 -1.81
N MET A 203 6.32 -9.60 -2.62
CA MET A 203 6.79 -10.92 -2.18
C MET A 203 8.24 -10.87 -1.67
N PHE A 204 9.15 -10.22 -2.39
CA PHE A 204 10.54 -10.08 -1.94
C PHE A 204 10.66 -9.25 -0.67
N LYS A 205 9.90 -8.17 -0.50
CA LYS A 205 9.87 -7.41 0.76
C LYS A 205 9.50 -8.32 1.94
N ASP A 206 8.46 -9.13 1.80
CA ASP A 206 7.97 -10.02 2.87
C ASP A 206 8.99 -11.08 3.28
N ILE A 207 9.71 -11.65 2.32
CA ILE A 207 10.67 -12.74 2.58
C ILE A 207 12.10 -12.28 2.81
N SER A 208 12.34 -10.97 2.88
CA SER A 208 13.67 -10.42 3.19
C SER A 208 13.70 -9.48 4.38
N GLN A 209 12.56 -8.92 4.80
CA GLN A 209 12.50 -8.04 5.96
C GLN A 209 12.30 -8.87 7.24
N PRO A 210 13.20 -8.79 8.25
CA PRO A 210 13.15 -9.64 9.45
C PRO A 210 11.81 -9.65 10.17
N GLN A 211 11.17 -8.48 10.31
CA GLN A 211 9.88 -8.34 10.97
C GLN A 211 8.76 -9.07 10.20
N LYS A 212 8.71 -8.95 8.87
CA LYS A 212 7.70 -9.62 8.03
C LYS A 212 7.92 -11.13 7.92
N MET A 213 9.18 -11.55 7.90
CA MET A 213 9.53 -12.97 7.97
C MET A 213 9.09 -13.61 9.28
N ALA A 214 9.24 -12.91 10.41
CA ALA A 214 8.78 -13.40 11.71
C ALA A 214 7.26 -13.63 11.72
N LEU A 215 6.48 -12.68 11.21
CA LEU A 215 5.02 -12.81 11.07
C LEU A 215 4.64 -13.99 10.17
N SER A 216 5.30 -14.11 9.03
CA SER A 216 5.02 -15.20 8.08
C SER A 216 5.33 -16.56 8.70
N ARG A 217 6.43 -16.70 9.46
CA ARG A 217 6.77 -17.97 10.14
C ARG A 217 5.69 -18.42 11.11
N GLU A 218 5.16 -17.51 11.92
CA GLU A 218 4.09 -17.80 12.88
C GLU A 218 2.86 -18.42 12.16
N VAL A 219 2.49 -17.83 11.03
CA VAL A 219 1.36 -18.27 10.21
C VAL A 219 1.63 -19.62 9.54
N PHE A 220 2.82 -19.82 8.97
CA PHE A 220 3.19 -21.08 8.33
C PHE A 220 3.32 -22.23 9.35
N SER A 221 3.75 -21.94 10.59
CA SER A 221 3.74 -22.93 11.68
C SER A 221 2.33 -23.38 12.06
N ASP A 222 1.36 -22.47 12.07
CA ASP A 222 -0.04 -22.77 12.37
C ASP A 222 -0.78 -23.46 11.22
N ALA A 223 -0.50 -23.08 9.97
CA ALA A 223 -1.03 -23.75 8.78
C ALA A 223 -0.58 -25.23 8.72
N GLY A 224 0.60 -25.55 9.29
CA GLY A 224 1.05 -26.92 9.53
C GLY A 224 0.09 -27.75 10.40
N ALA A 225 -0.61 -27.13 11.36
CA ALA A 225 -1.64 -27.77 12.17
C ALA A 225 -3.01 -27.85 11.47
N VAL A 226 -3.33 -26.91 10.59
CA VAL A 226 -4.57 -26.86 9.77
C VAL A 226 -4.55 -27.83 8.57
N LYS A 227 -3.36 -28.29 8.14
CA LYS A 227 -3.16 -29.30 7.07
C LYS A 227 -3.94 -30.61 7.22
N LYS A 228 -4.59 -30.88 8.37
CA LYS A 228 -5.42 -32.07 8.60
C LYS A 228 -6.81 -32.05 7.95
N LYS A 229 -7.28 -30.94 7.38
CA LYS A 229 -8.63 -30.85 6.77
C LYS A 229 -8.63 -30.11 5.41
N HIS A 230 -8.12 -30.78 4.37
CA HIS A 230 -8.42 -30.60 2.93
C HIS A 230 -8.14 -29.26 2.19
N PHE A 231 -7.51 -29.46 1.02
CA PHE A 231 -7.29 -28.65 -0.19
C PHE A 231 -6.63 -27.26 -0.13
N GLU A 232 -5.60 -27.14 -0.99
CA GLU A 232 -4.82 -25.96 -1.43
C GLU A 232 -4.34 -25.01 -0.32
N THR A 233 -3.02 -24.93 -0.12
CA THR A 233 -2.42 -23.90 0.75
C THR A 233 -2.85 -22.53 0.24
N PRO A 234 -3.67 -21.78 1.00
CA PRO A 234 -4.19 -20.50 0.55
C PRO A 234 -3.05 -19.50 0.28
N ASN A 235 -3.30 -18.43 -0.47
CA ASN A 235 -2.30 -17.38 -0.72
C ASN A 235 -2.03 -16.61 0.59
N ILE A 236 -1.03 -17.04 1.37
CA ILE A 236 -0.64 -16.35 2.60
C ILE A 236 0.19 -15.12 2.22
N VAL A 237 -0.36 -13.94 2.52
CA VAL A 237 0.26 -12.66 2.20
C VAL A 237 0.37 -11.84 3.47
N ALA A 238 1.57 -11.34 3.80
CA ALA A 238 1.66 -10.32 4.84
C ALA A 238 0.93 -9.08 4.32
N ALA A 239 0.08 -8.47 5.13
CA ALA A 239 -0.70 -7.34 4.67
C ALA A 239 0.21 -6.24 4.10
N LYS A 240 -0.14 -5.72 2.92
CA LYS A 240 0.55 -4.57 2.33
C LYS A 240 0.50 -3.42 3.32
N ASP A 241 1.65 -2.81 3.55
CA ASP A 241 1.77 -1.71 4.49
C ASP A 241 0.87 -0.54 4.06
N GLY A 242 0.00 -0.07 4.97
CA GLY A 242 -0.98 0.98 4.70
C GLY A 242 -2.20 0.56 3.86
N ALA A 243 -2.27 -0.70 3.40
CA ALA A 243 -3.42 -1.19 2.66
C ALA A 243 -4.54 -1.64 3.60
N THR A 244 -5.76 -1.16 3.36
CA THR A 244 -6.94 -1.65 4.05
C THR A 244 -7.25 -3.08 3.59
N VAL A 245 -7.15 -4.02 4.53
CA VAL A 245 -7.54 -5.42 4.36
C VAL A 245 -8.99 -5.55 4.86
N GLU A 246 -9.90 -5.91 3.96
CA GLU A 246 -11.31 -6.17 4.27
C GLU A 246 -11.60 -7.66 4.10
N GLY A 247 -11.99 -8.35 5.16
CA GLY A 247 -12.24 -9.78 5.10
C GLY A 247 -12.83 -10.35 6.39
N VAL A 248 -12.93 -11.68 6.42
CA VAL A 248 -13.47 -12.42 7.57
C VAL A 248 -12.35 -12.63 8.58
N PHE A 249 -12.52 -12.17 9.81
CA PHE A 249 -11.57 -12.42 10.88
C PHE A 249 -11.47 -13.92 11.18
N VAL A 250 -10.25 -14.45 11.14
CA VAL A 250 -9.98 -15.88 11.37
C VAL A 250 -9.47 -16.11 12.79
N ASN A 251 -8.42 -15.39 13.20
CA ASN A 251 -7.90 -15.45 14.57
C ASN A 251 -7.05 -14.22 14.93
N ALA A 252 -6.86 -14.02 16.24
CA ALA A 252 -5.88 -13.11 16.83
C ALA A 252 -5.03 -13.90 17.84
N ARG A 253 -3.71 -13.69 17.86
CA ARG A 253 -2.77 -14.21 18.86
C ARG A 253 -1.85 -13.09 19.35
N GLU A 254 -0.98 -13.41 20.31
CA GLU A 254 -0.08 -12.46 20.99
C GLU A 254 0.60 -11.46 20.05
N ASN A 255 1.00 -11.87 18.83
CA ASN A 255 1.65 -10.98 17.86
C ASN A 255 1.05 -10.97 16.45
N THR A 256 -0.03 -11.72 16.15
CA THR A 256 -0.60 -11.79 14.79
C THR A 256 -2.14 -11.74 14.73
N LEU A 257 -2.65 -11.13 13.67
CA LEU A 257 -4.05 -11.08 13.26
C LEU A 257 -4.16 -11.71 11.86
N THR A 258 -5.03 -12.71 11.68
CA THR A 258 -5.30 -13.33 10.38
C THR A 258 -6.69 -12.96 9.88
N ILE A 259 -6.77 -12.43 8.66
CA ILE A 259 -8.02 -12.05 7.98
C ILE A 259 -8.11 -12.77 6.65
N ASN A 260 -9.24 -13.43 6.36
CA ASN A 260 -9.48 -14.10 5.09
C ASN A 260 -10.12 -13.15 4.08
N MET A 261 -9.39 -12.80 3.01
CA MET A 261 -9.91 -12.00 1.90
C MET A 261 -10.30 -12.91 0.73
N LYS A 262 -11.60 -13.07 0.44
CA LYS A 262 -12.09 -13.79 -0.76
C LYS A 262 -11.32 -15.11 -1.05
N ASN A 263 -11.02 -15.89 0.00
CA ASN A 263 -10.26 -17.15 0.02
C ASN A 263 -8.72 -17.08 0.12
N ASP A 264 -8.13 -15.90 0.27
CA ASP A 264 -6.69 -15.68 0.49
C ASP A 264 -6.43 -15.07 1.90
N PRO A 265 -5.81 -15.80 2.85
CA PRO A 265 -5.49 -15.30 4.19
C PRO A 265 -4.38 -14.25 4.16
N VAL A 266 -4.69 -13.10 4.73
CA VAL A 266 -3.79 -11.98 4.92
C VAL A 266 -3.44 -11.85 6.41
N THR A 267 -2.16 -11.67 6.72
CA THR A 267 -1.66 -11.70 8.10
C THR A 267 -0.98 -10.41 8.49
N SER A 268 -1.24 -9.93 9.70
CA SER A 268 -0.78 -8.64 10.21
C SER A 268 -0.32 -8.70 11.68
N PRO A 269 0.58 -7.83 12.18
CA PRO A 269 0.94 -7.80 13.58
C PRO A 269 -0.23 -7.41 14.49
N SER A 270 -0.50 -8.15 15.56
CA SER A 270 -1.56 -7.82 16.53
C SER A 270 -1.21 -6.65 17.45
N ASN A 271 0.08 -6.37 17.66
CA ASN A 271 0.58 -5.22 18.44
C ASN A 271 0.36 -3.85 17.76
N LYS A 272 -0.30 -3.83 16.60
CA LYS A 272 -0.69 -2.62 15.84
C LYS A 272 -2.20 -2.36 15.87
N ILE A 273 -2.93 -3.06 16.76
CA ILE A 273 -4.34 -2.86 17.07
C ILE A 273 -4.39 -2.26 18.49
N GLU A 274 -5.24 -1.25 18.71
CA GLU A 274 -5.55 -0.79 20.09
C GLU A 274 -5.87 -2.01 20.96
N VAL A 275 -5.11 -2.21 22.03
CA VAL A 275 -5.17 -3.39 22.91
C VAL A 275 -6.59 -3.66 23.45
N GLY A 276 -7.50 -2.68 23.42
CA GLY A 276 -8.93 -2.83 23.77
C GLY A 276 -9.88 -3.34 22.68
N LYS A 277 -9.45 -3.56 21.43
CA LYS A 277 -10.30 -4.10 20.33
C LYS A 277 -10.11 -5.59 20.08
N ILE A 278 -9.08 -6.22 20.64
CA ILE A 278 -8.74 -7.63 20.39
C ILE A 278 -9.67 -8.57 21.18
N ASP A 279 -9.98 -8.23 22.43
CA ASP A 279 -10.84 -9.05 23.33
C ASP A 279 -12.32 -9.10 22.90
N ALA A 280 -12.73 -8.22 21.97
CA ALA A 280 -14.10 -8.13 21.46
C ALA A 280 -14.33 -8.88 20.13
N LEU A 281 -13.28 -9.47 19.53
CA LEU A 281 -13.37 -10.11 18.21
C LEU A 281 -13.82 -11.57 18.32
N ARG A 282 -14.84 -11.94 17.54
CA ARG A 282 -15.31 -13.34 17.39
C ARG A 282 -14.93 -13.86 16.01
N ALA A 283 -14.61 -15.14 15.90
CA ALA A 283 -14.44 -15.80 14.60
C ALA A 283 -15.68 -15.54 13.71
N ASP A 284 -15.45 -15.31 12.41
CA ASP A 284 -16.46 -15.00 11.37
C ASP A 284 -16.96 -13.54 11.31
N ASP A 285 -16.39 -12.63 12.10
CA ASP A 285 -16.67 -11.20 11.99
C ASP A 285 -16.08 -10.60 10.69
N HIS A 286 -16.90 -9.94 9.87
CA HIS A 286 -16.42 -9.11 8.75
C HIS A 286 -15.81 -7.80 9.28
N LYS A 287 -14.52 -7.57 9.03
CA LYS A 287 -13.79 -6.40 9.53
C LYS A 287 -12.84 -5.79 8.50
N CYS A 288 -12.53 -4.53 8.73
CA CYS A 288 -11.67 -3.67 7.93
C CYS A 288 -10.46 -3.30 8.80
N PHE A 289 -9.25 -3.67 8.38
CA PHE A 289 -8.01 -3.44 9.12
C PHE A 289 -6.95 -2.75 8.24
N THR A 290 -6.20 -1.80 8.79
CA THR A 290 -5.11 -1.12 8.09
C THR A 290 -3.81 -1.32 8.87
N PRO A 291 -2.87 -2.17 8.40
CA PRO A 291 -1.56 -2.34 9.02
C PRO A 291 -0.71 -1.09 8.81
N LEU A 292 -0.28 -0.43 9.89
CA LEU A 292 0.72 0.64 9.79
C LEU A 292 2.14 0.06 9.71
N ASP A 293 2.88 0.30 8.62
CA ASP A 293 4.36 0.21 8.63
C ASP A 293 4.94 1.61 8.81
N THR A 294 5.56 1.86 9.96
CA THR A 294 6.10 3.15 10.37
C THR A 294 7.63 3.20 10.26
N SER A 295 8.30 2.22 9.62
CA SER A 295 9.78 2.23 9.56
C SER A 295 10.31 3.32 8.64
N GLU A 296 9.71 3.52 7.47
CA GLU A 296 10.09 4.55 6.49
C GLU A 296 9.15 5.76 6.46
N ILE A 297 7.96 5.66 7.04
CA ILE A 297 6.97 6.74 7.03
C ILE A 297 6.99 7.46 8.38
N LEU A 298 7.19 8.78 8.36
CA LEU A 298 7.19 9.65 9.53
C LEU A 298 5.76 9.98 9.96
N ILE A 299 4.91 10.36 8.99
CA ILE A 299 3.49 10.65 9.19
C ILE A 299 2.69 9.83 8.18
N PRO A 300 1.81 8.91 8.62
CA PRO A 300 1.05 8.07 7.71
C PRO A 300 0.09 8.88 6.85
N GLY A 301 -0.07 8.42 5.60
CA GLY A 301 -1.17 8.83 4.75
C GLY A 301 -2.46 8.16 5.23
N ILE A 302 -3.55 8.91 5.28
CA ILE A 302 -4.87 8.42 5.68
C ILE A 302 -5.81 8.61 4.51
N THR A 303 -6.47 7.52 4.09
CA THR A 303 -7.55 7.60 3.11
C THR A 303 -8.85 7.88 3.86
N MET A 304 -9.27 9.14 3.88
CA MET A 304 -10.58 9.52 4.40
C MET A 304 -11.68 9.00 3.48
N ARG A 305 -12.76 8.45 4.05
CA ARG A 305 -13.95 8.03 3.28
C ARG A 305 -14.62 9.26 2.66
N PRO A 306 -15.37 9.13 1.55
CA PRO A 306 -16.23 10.22 1.09
C PRO A 306 -17.21 10.66 2.19
N LEU A 307 -17.52 11.96 2.24
CA LEU A 307 -18.52 12.48 3.17
C LEU A 307 -19.88 11.87 2.84
N THR A 308 -20.51 11.22 3.82
CA THR A 308 -21.83 10.62 3.60
C THR A 308 -22.92 11.69 3.66
N PRO A 309 -24.03 11.52 2.91
CA PRO A 309 -25.17 12.44 2.97
C PRO A 309 -25.67 12.67 4.40
N ASN A 310 -25.76 11.61 5.21
CA ASN A 310 -26.21 11.72 6.61
C ASN A 310 -25.28 12.59 7.47
N ARG A 311 -23.96 12.47 7.27
CA ARG A 311 -22.97 13.25 8.03
C ARG A 311 -23.01 14.72 7.59
N LEU A 312 -23.12 14.97 6.29
CA LEU A 312 -23.30 16.32 5.75
C LEU A 312 -24.59 16.97 6.29
N SER A 313 -25.71 16.26 6.27
CA SER A 313 -26.99 16.74 6.82
C SER A 313 -26.89 17.07 8.31
N THR A 314 -26.13 16.28 9.09
CA THR A 314 -25.89 16.56 10.51
C THR A 314 -25.07 17.85 10.69
N MET A 315 -23.97 18.00 9.93
CA MET A 315 -23.14 19.22 9.98
C MET A 315 -23.94 20.47 9.58
N LEU A 316 -24.81 20.38 8.58
CA LEU A 316 -25.67 21.48 8.15
C LEU A 316 -26.69 21.86 9.24
N LYS A 317 -27.27 20.89 9.95
CA LYS A 317 -28.22 21.16 11.07
C LYS A 317 -27.57 21.85 12.25
N ASP A 318 -26.29 21.57 12.50
CA ASP A 318 -25.53 22.16 13.60
C ASP A 318 -24.97 23.55 13.26
N ASP A 319 -25.06 24.00 11.99
CA ASP A 319 -24.54 25.30 11.58
C ASP A 319 -25.41 26.46 12.13
N PRO A 320 -24.82 27.47 12.80
CA PRO A 320 -25.56 28.58 13.39
C PRO A 320 -26.40 29.39 12.39
N HIS A 321 -25.96 29.53 11.13
CA HIS A 321 -26.70 30.30 10.11
C HIS A 321 -27.90 29.51 9.58
N VAL A 322 -27.77 28.19 9.47
CA VAL A 322 -28.88 27.29 9.12
C VAL A 322 -29.92 27.32 10.24
N GLN A 323 -29.50 27.19 11.51
CA GLN A 323 -30.40 27.28 12.65
C GLN A 323 -31.11 28.64 12.71
N LYS A 324 -30.38 29.75 12.52
CA LYS A 324 -30.95 31.08 12.53
C LYS A 324 -32.01 31.29 11.44
N SER A 325 -31.73 30.79 10.22
CA SER A 325 -32.70 30.89 9.12
C SER A 325 -33.92 30.00 9.33
N LEU A 326 -33.78 28.84 9.97
CA LEU A 326 -34.92 28.01 10.38
C LEU A 326 -35.81 28.72 11.42
N GLU A 327 -35.22 29.40 12.40
CA GLU A 327 -35.99 30.20 13.38
C GLU A 327 -36.83 31.29 12.69
N ASP A 328 -36.25 31.99 11.71
CA ASP A 328 -36.96 33.02 10.94
C ASP A 328 -38.14 32.42 10.15
N ILE A 329 -37.93 31.26 9.52
CA ILE A 329 -38.97 30.51 8.79
C ILE A 329 -40.06 30.05 9.75
N GLN A 330 -39.74 29.51 10.92
CA GLN A 330 -40.71 29.06 11.90
C GLN A 330 -41.56 30.22 12.43
N ARG A 331 -40.94 31.39 12.68
CA ARG A 331 -41.67 32.60 13.06
C ARG A 331 -42.65 33.03 11.98
N LEU A 332 -42.22 33.07 10.72
CA LEU A 332 -43.07 33.46 9.59
C LEU A 332 -44.15 32.41 9.29
N SER A 333 -43.83 31.13 9.45
CA SER A 333 -44.78 30.01 9.33
C SER A 333 -45.89 30.09 10.37
N HIS A 334 -45.56 30.50 11.61
CA HIS A 334 -46.57 30.77 12.62
C HIS A 334 -47.52 31.90 12.20
N VAL A 335 -47.01 32.98 11.61
CA VAL A 335 -47.84 34.10 11.13
C VAL A 335 -48.75 33.67 9.97
N VAL A 336 -48.21 32.92 9.00
CA VAL A 336 -48.93 32.54 7.77
C VAL A 336 -49.90 31.39 8.00
N TYR A 337 -49.50 30.36 8.76
CA TYR A 337 -50.26 29.11 8.91
C TYR A 337 -50.79 28.86 10.32
N GLY A 338 -50.42 29.69 11.31
CA GLY A 338 -50.75 29.44 12.71
C GLY A 338 -49.94 28.30 13.35
N ASN A 339 -48.99 27.72 12.62
CA ASN A 339 -48.17 26.61 13.07
C ASN A 339 -46.69 26.83 12.70
N PRO A 340 -45.79 27.03 13.66
CA PRO A 340 -44.37 27.26 13.38
C PRO A 340 -43.69 26.05 12.70
N ALA A 341 -44.08 24.83 13.04
CA ALA A 341 -43.49 23.59 12.53
C ALA A 341 -44.05 23.16 11.16
N LYS A 342 -44.89 23.99 10.52
CA LYS A 342 -45.67 23.57 9.35
C LYS A 342 -44.78 23.18 8.15
N LEU A 343 -43.62 23.80 8.02
CA LEU A 343 -42.69 23.60 6.92
C LEU A 343 -41.45 22.76 7.31
N ASP A 344 -41.40 22.19 8.52
CA ASP A 344 -40.20 21.50 9.01
C ASP A 344 -39.78 20.32 8.10
N LYS A 345 -40.77 19.63 7.52
CA LYS A 345 -40.52 18.53 6.58
C LYS A 345 -39.88 19.04 5.29
N GLU A 346 -40.38 20.13 4.76
CA GLU A 346 -39.86 20.78 3.57
C GLU A 346 -38.47 21.36 3.82
N MET A 347 -38.23 21.97 4.99
CA MET A 347 -36.90 22.46 5.38
C MET A 347 -35.89 21.32 5.48
N ALA A 348 -36.30 20.16 6.00
CA ALA A 348 -35.45 18.97 5.99
C ALA A 348 -35.11 18.51 4.56
N MET A 349 -36.02 18.65 3.59
CA MET A 349 -35.73 18.33 2.17
C MET A 349 -34.76 19.33 1.54
N ILE A 350 -34.79 20.60 1.95
CA ILE A 350 -33.85 21.63 1.45
C ILE A 350 -32.42 21.32 1.88
N LEU A 351 -32.21 20.67 3.04
CA LEU A 351 -30.87 20.23 3.47
C LEU A 351 -30.23 19.23 2.50
N ASP A 352 -31.04 18.37 1.88
CA ASP A 352 -30.56 17.38 0.91
C ASP A 352 -30.50 17.96 -0.52
N ASN A 353 -31.42 18.87 -0.84
CA ASN A 353 -31.50 19.51 -2.15
C ASN A 353 -31.85 21.01 -2.01
N PRO A 354 -30.85 21.89 -1.90
CA PRO A 354 -31.06 23.33 -1.68
C PRO A 354 -31.92 24.01 -2.75
N LYS A 355 -31.88 23.51 -3.99
CA LYS A 355 -32.69 24.05 -5.11
C LYS A 355 -34.20 23.87 -4.91
N PHE A 356 -34.61 22.96 -4.03
CA PHE A 356 -36.01 22.78 -3.66
C PHE A 356 -36.59 24.05 -2.99
N SER A 357 -35.75 24.91 -2.40
CA SER A 357 -36.19 26.17 -1.80
C SER A 357 -36.90 27.07 -2.82
N LEU A 358 -36.40 27.15 -4.05
CA LEU A 358 -36.94 28.00 -5.10
C LEU A 358 -38.35 27.54 -5.50
N ILE A 359 -38.52 26.23 -5.66
CA ILE A 359 -39.81 25.62 -6.04
C ILE A 359 -40.84 25.83 -4.91
N LEU A 360 -40.42 25.64 -3.66
CA LEU A 360 -41.30 25.82 -2.51
C LEU A 360 -41.69 27.29 -2.32
N ALA A 361 -40.73 28.21 -2.48
CA ALA A 361 -40.92 29.64 -2.38
C ALA A 361 -41.91 30.16 -3.44
N GLU A 362 -41.72 29.77 -4.71
CA GLU A 362 -42.63 30.10 -5.81
C GLU A 362 -44.06 29.61 -5.51
N LYS A 363 -44.19 28.37 -5.06
CA LYS A 363 -45.50 27.80 -4.69
C LYS A 363 -46.20 28.56 -3.56
N ILE A 364 -45.45 28.98 -2.53
CA ILE A 364 -45.98 29.79 -1.42
C ILE A 364 -46.35 31.19 -1.89
N GLN A 365 -45.57 31.77 -2.81
CA GLN A 365 -45.82 33.10 -3.34
C GLN A 365 -47.07 33.14 -4.22
N ASP A 366 -47.27 32.13 -5.06
CA ASP A 366 -48.39 32.05 -6.01
C ASP A 366 -49.71 31.65 -5.34
N ASP A 367 -49.67 30.60 -4.51
CA ASP A 367 -50.83 30.13 -3.76
C ASP A 367 -50.41 29.59 -2.38
N PRO A 368 -50.28 30.44 -1.36
CA PRO A 368 -49.85 29.99 -0.03
C PRO A 368 -50.87 29.04 0.61
N ALA A 369 -52.14 29.03 0.19
CA ALA A 369 -53.15 28.11 0.67
C ALA A 369 -52.99 26.68 0.11
N SER A 370 -52.25 26.51 -1.00
CA SER A 370 -51.91 25.20 -1.57
C SER A 370 -51.00 24.34 -0.68
N ILE A 371 -50.31 24.97 0.28
CA ILE A 371 -49.43 24.31 1.24
C ILE A 371 -50.19 23.90 2.51
N ALA A 372 -50.96 24.83 3.07
CA ALA A 372 -51.80 24.62 4.23
C ALA A 372 -52.81 25.75 4.39
N LYS A 373 -53.83 25.50 5.22
CA LYS A 373 -54.81 26.53 5.58
C LYS A 373 -54.10 27.71 6.25
N LEU A 374 -54.31 28.90 5.68
CA LEU A 374 -53.81 30.16 6.24
C LEU A 374 -54.45 30.46 7.61
N ALA A 375 -53.71 31.14 8.48
CA ALA A 375 -54.19 31.63 9.76
C ALA A 375 -55.39 32.58 9.58
N GLY A 376 -56.24 32.64 10.60
CA GLY A 376 -57.45 33.47 10.59
C GLY A 376 -58.59 32.93 9.72
N ALA A 377 -59.68 33.70 9.65
CA ALA A 377 -60.93 33.32 8.99
C ALA A 377 -61.20 34.17 7.75
N LYS A 378 -61.76 33.54 6.72
CA LYS A 378 -62.25 34.17 5.48
C LYS A 378 -63.66 33.67 5.22
N HIS A 379 -64.65 34.57 5.24
CA HIS A 379 -66.03 34.27 4.89
C HIS A 379 -66.47 35.17 3.73
N ILE A 380 -66.68 34.58 2.55
CA ILE A 380 -67.12 35.21 1.29
C ILE A 380 -66.27 36.45 0.92
N LEU A 381 -66.57 37.63 1.47
CA LEU A 381 -65.86 38.90 1.23
C LEU A 381 -65.14 39.47 2.47
N TRP A 382 -65.31 38.87 3.65
CA TRP A 382 -64.74 39.36 4.90
C TRP A 382 -63.54 38.54 5.34
N LYS A 383 -62.44 39.22 5.66
CA LYS A 383 -61.19 38.64 6.20
C LYS A 383 -60.93 39.30 7.54
N ASN A 384 -60.69 38.49 8.57
CA ASN A 384 -60.22 39.03 9.86
C ASN A 384 -58.74 39.46 9.75
N ASP A 385 -58.26 40.24 10.72
CA ASP A 385 -56.91 40.82 10.66
C ASP A 385 -55.81 39.74 10.65
N LEU A 386 -56.02 38.62 11.35
CA LEU A 386 -55.16 37.43 11.27
C LEU A 386 -55.00 36.91 9.84
N ARG A 387 -56.11 36.83 9.08
CA ARG A 387 -56.08 36.38 7.68
C ARG A 387 -55.38 37.37 6.77
N LYS A 388 -55.63 38.67 6.92
CA LYS A 388 -54.93 39.71 6.14
C LYS A 388 -53.42 39.69 6.45
N ASN A 389 -53.07 39.52 7.71
CA ASN A 389 -51.68 39.45 8.14
C ASN A 389 -50.97 38.22 7.54
N ALA A 390 -51.62 37.06 7.54
CA ALA A 390 -51.10 35.84 6.92
C ALA A 390 -50.84 36.00 5.42
N GLU A 391 -51.80 36.59 4.68
CA GLU A 391 -51.66 36.82 3.23
C GLU A 391 -50.52 37.81 2.93
N ASN A 392 -50.39 38.90 3.71
CA ASN A 392 -49.32 39.89 3.53
C ASN A 392 -47.92 39.34 3.86
N HIS A 393 -47.83 38.33 4.73
CA HIS A 393 -46.55 37.73 5.13
C HIS A 393 -46.13 36.51 4.31
N ALA A 394 -46.98 36.03 3.40
CA ALA A 394 -46.63 34.91 2.51
C ALA A 394 -45.38 35.21 1.66
N ARG A 395 -45.23 36.46 1.18
CA ARG A 395 -44.04 36.88 0.44
C ARG A 395 -42.77 36.86 1.31
N PHE A 396 -42.85 37.38 2.54
CA PHE A 396 -41.70 37.34 3.46
C PHE A 396 -41.30 35.91 3.82
N LEU A 397 -42.28 35.00 3.95
CA LEU A 397 -42.02 33.57 4.14
C LEU A 397 -41.32 32.95 2.92
N SER A 398 -41.79 33.28 1.70
CA SER A 398 -41.14 32.86 0.45
C SER A 398 -39.69 33.35 0.38
N ASP A 399 -39.45 34.64 0.61
CA ASP A 399 -38.10 35.24 0.60
C ASP A 399 -37.18 34.57 1.64
N ALA A 400 -37.69 34.26 2.84
CA ALA A 400 -36.94 33.59 3.90
C ALA A 400 -36.55 32.14 3.51
N ILE A 401 -37.41 31.43 2.79
CA ILE A 401 -37.14 30.07 2.29
C ILE A 401 -36.07 30.10 1.19
N VAL A 402 -36.13 31.06 0.25
CA VAL A 402 -35.08 31.23 -0.77
C VAL A 402 -33.74 31.46 -0.10
N LYS A 403 -33.68 32.42 0.83
CA LYS A 403 -32.47 32.75 1.59
C LYS A 403 -31.94 31.53 2.37
N HIS A 404 -32.81 30.72 2.96
CA HIS A 404 -32.40 29.49 3.63
C HIS A 404 -31.74 28.50 2.66
N GLY A 405 -32.30 28.29 1.47
CA GLY A 405 -31.68 27.45 0.45
C GLY A 405 -30.31 27.97 -0.01
N GLU A 406 -30.15 29.28 -0.17
CA GLU A 406 -28.85 29.90 -0.50
C GLU A 406 -27.81 29.67 0.61
N ILE A 407 -28.20 29.85 1.88
CA ILE A 407 -27.35 29.59 3.05
C ILE A 407 -26.91 28.12 3.06
N VAL A 408 -27.85 27.19 2.94
CA VAL A 408 -27.55 25.75 2.93
C VAL A 408 -26.61 25.39 1.76
N SER A 409 -26.88 25.89 0.56
CA SER A 409 -26.02 25.64 -0.62
C SER A 409 -24.60 26.15 -0.40
N HIS A 410 -24.45 27.37 0.14
CA HIS A 410 -23.14 27.96 0.39
C HIS A 410 -22.34 27.16 1.43
N ILE A 411 -22.98 26.76 2.52
CA ILE A 411 -22.33 25.97 3.57
C ILE A 411 -21.99 24.57 3.05
N GLN A 412 -22.88 23.94 2.30
CA GLN A 412 -22.64 22.64 1.69
C GLN A 412 -21.41 22.67 0.77
N ASP A 413 -21.28 23.68 -0.09
CA ASP A 413 -20.13 23.83 -0.98
C ASP A 413 -18.83 24.04 -0.19
N ASN A 414 -18.86 24.87 0.86
CA ASN A 414 -17.70 25.10 1.72
C ASN A 414 -17.28 23.82 2.47
N VAL A 415 -18.22 23.11 3.08
CA VAL A 415 -17.97 21.85 3.79
C VAL A 415 -17.39 20.80 2.85
N LEU A 416 -17.94 20.64 1.65
CA LEU A 416 -17.42 19.69 0.66
C LEU A 416 -16.02 20.06 0.20
N LYS A 417 -15.75 21.34 -0.04
CA LYS A 417 -14.44 21.85 -0.43
C LYS A 417 -13.40 21.64 0.67
N GLU A 418 -13.69 22.04 1.90
CA GLU A 418 -12.80 21.85 3.05
C GLU A 418 -12.53 20.37 3.30
N TYR A 419 -13.58 19.54 3.20
CA TYR A 419 -13.43 18.10 3.33
C TYR A 419 -12.51 17.53 2.26
N GLN A 420 -12.69 17.91 0.99
CA GLN A 420 -11.82 17.45 -0.10
C GLN A 420 -10.37 17.90 0.09
N GLN A 421 -10.14 19.15 0.48
CA GLN A 421 -8.79 19.65 0.79
C GLN A 421 -8.15 18.84 1.92
N GLU A 422 -8.92 18.53 2.96
CA GLU A 422 -8.49 17.70 4.07
C GLU A 422 -8.18 16.25 3.62
N GLN A 423 -8.99 15.68 2.74
CA GLN A 423 -8.71 14.37 2.14
C GLN A 423 -7.39 14.36 1.37
N GLU A 424 -7.17 15.36 0.52
CA GLU A 424 -5.94 15.49 -0.27
C GLU A 424 -4.71 15.69 0.63
N ARG A 425 -4.85 16.53 1.66
CA ARG A 425 -3.82 16.79 2.67
C ARG A 425 -3.42 15.52 3.40
N GLN A 426 -4.38 14.73 3.86
CA GLN A 426 -4.13 13.52 4.64
C GLN A 426 -3.70 12.32 3.78
N ARG A 427 -4.10 12.26 2.50
CA ARG A 427 -3.84 11.13 1.60
C ARG A 427 -2.35 10.83 1.43
N TYR A 428 -1.52 11.86 1.36
CA TYR A 428 -0.09 11.68 1.08
C TYR A 428 0.71 11.44 2.37
N PRO A 429 1.49 10.36 2.47
CA PRO A 429 2.37 10.14 3.61
C PRO A 429 3.55 11.12 3.58
N VAL A 430 4.10 11.40 4.76
CA VAL A 430 5.43 12.05 4.88
C VAL A 430 6.43 10.95 5.17
N VAL A 431 7.34 10.71 4.23
CA VAL A 431 8.44 9.76 4.36
C VAL A 431 9.48 10.33 5.33
N LYS A 432 10.10 9.49 6.15
CA LYS A 432 11.23 9.87 7.00
C LYS A 432 12.39 10.34 6.12
N PRO A 433 13.19 11.33 6.57
CA PRO A 433 14.45 11.65 5.92
C PRO A 433 15.37 10.43 5.87
N SER A 434 16.32 10.38 4.94
CA SER A 434 17.37 9.35 4.91
C SER A 434 18.12 9.28 6.23
N GLU A 435 18.73 8.13 6.56
CA GLU A 435 19.56 8.03 7.77
C GLU A 435 20.67 9.08 7.80
N SER A 436 21.24 9.42 6.64
CA SER A 436 22.25 10.47 6.49
C SER A 436 21.69 11.83 6.93
N LEU A 437 20.51 12.21 6.43
CA LEU A 437 19.88 13.47 6.82
C LEU A 437 19.44 13.46 8.29
N GLN A 438 18.91 12.34 8.81
CA GLN A 438 18.54 12.22 10.21
C GLN A 438 19.74 12.34 11.16
N ARG A 439 20.84 11.62 10.90
CA ARG A 439 22.08 11.73 11.66
C ARG A 439 22.57 13.17 11.66
N TYR A 440 22.49 13.83 10.52
CA TYR A 440 22.90 15.21 10.39
C TYR A 440 22.00 16.18 11.17
N LEU A 441 20.67 16.02 11.10
CA LEU A 441 19.70 16.80 11.87
C LEU A 441 19.87 16.57 13.39
N SER A 442 20.43 15.44 13.81
CA SER A 442 20.73 15.17 15.23
C SER A 442 21.99 15.89 15.75
N LEU A 443 22.88 16.36 14.86
CA LEU A 443 24.12 17.04 15.27
C LEU A 443 23.85 18.40 15.95
N PRO A 444 24.77 18.94 16.76
CA PRO A 444 24.65 20.31 17.27
C PRO A 444 24.59 21.35 16.15
N LEU A 445 23.86 22.46 16.36
CA LEU A 445 23.58 23.50 15.36
C LEU A 445 24.84 24.03 14.63
N LYS A 446 26.00 24.04 15.30
CA LYS A 446 27.29 24.43 14.71
C LYS A 446 27.69 23.54 13.53
N TYR A 447 27.47 22.23 13.65
CA TYR A 447 27.80 21.24 12.62
C TYR A 447 26.72 21.13 11.56
N ARG A 448 25.48 21.56 11.86
CA ARG A 448 24.35 21.57 10.91
C ARG A 448 24.51 22.55 9.73
N LYS A 449 25.52 23.42 9.79
CA LYS A 449 25.78 24.50 8.81
C LYS A 449 26.49 24.02 7.54
N GLU A 450 27.20 22.90 7.62
CA GLU A 450 27.94 22.29 6.51
C GLU A 450 27.04 21.54 5.50
N LEU A 451 25.74 21.38 5.78
CA LEU A 451 24.77 20.68 4.92
C LEU A 451 24.67 21.35 3.56
N LEU A 452 24.90 22.66 3.55
CA LEU A 452 24.94 23.50 2.36
C LEU A 452 26.03 23.09 1.36
N SER A 453 27.07 22.41 1.83
CA SER A 453 28.17 21.89 1.01
C SER A 453 27.82 20.60 0.27
N TYR A 454 26.67 19.96 0.60
CA TYR A 454 26.20 18.73 -0.02
C TYR A 454 24.87 18.97 -0.78
N PRO A 455 24.91 19.24 -2.11
CA PRO A 455 23.72 19.58 -2.90
C PRO A 455 22.59 18.56 -2.82
N GLY A 456 22.93 17.27 -2.70
CA GLY A 456 21.97 16.18 -2.54
C GLY A 456 21.15 16.29 -1.25
N MET A 457 21.82 16.53 -0.11
CA MET A 457 21.13 16.64 1.18
C MET A 457 20.30 17.93 1.29
N LYS A 458 20.76 19.02 0.68
CA LYS A 458 19.97 20.26 0.61
C LYS A 458 18.67 20.06 -0.17
N ARG A 459 18.72 19.32 -1.28
CA ARG A 459 17.53 18.97 -2.06
C ARG A 459 16.57 18.12 -1.23
N GLU A 460 17.09 17.07 -0.61
CA GLU A 460 16.31 16.17 0.26
C GLU A 460 15.63 16.93 1.41
N LEU A 461 16.35 17.83 2.08
CA LEU A 461 15.79 18.67 3.15
C LEU A 461 14.63 19.56 2.64
N ASN A 462 14.79 20.18 1.48
CA ASN A 462 13.74 21.02 0.89
C ASN A 462 12.50 20.20 0.53
N ASP A 463 12.69 19.03 -0.08
CA ASP A 463 11.61 18.13 -0.46
C ASP A 463 10.86 17.62 0.77
N PHE A 464 11.59 17.27 1.84
CA PHE A 464 11.03 16.85 3.11
C PHE A 464 10.22 17.96 3.80
N VAL A 465 10.75 19.19 3.89
CA VAL A 465 10.03 20.33 4.47
C VAL A 465 8.79 20.70 3.64
N LYS A 466 8.88 20.58 2.31
CA LYS A 466 7.72 20.78 1.42
C LYS A 466 6.63 19.73 1.69
N ALA A 467 7.00 18.46 1.83
CA ALA A 467 6.06 17.40 2.18
C ALA A 467 5.39 17.65 3.54
N LEU A 468 6.15 18.10 4.55
CA LEU A 468 5.62 18.48 5.86
C LEU A 468 4.63 19.63 5.80
N ASN A 469 4.97 20.72 5.10
CA ASN A 469 4.09 21.89 4.97
C ASN A 469 2.79 21.55 4.24
N ASN A 470 2.84 20.60 3.29
CA ASN A 470 1.65 20.12 2.61
C ASN A 470 0.81 19.18 3.48
N ARG A 471 1.42 18.47 4.44
CA ARG A 471 0.72 17.45 5.26
C ARG A 471 0.17 17.99 6.57
N LEU A 472 0.85 18.93 7.21
CA LEU A 472 0.52 19.40 8.55
C LEU A 472 -0.55 20.51 8.52
N PRO A 473 -1.58 20.46 9.39
CA PRO A 473 -2.54 21.56 9.49
C PRO A 473 -1.91 22.75 10.21
N GLN A 474 -2.52 23.94 10.06
CA GLN A 474 -2.05 25.15 10.71
C GLN A 474 -1.96 25.02 12.24
N SER A 475 -2.88 24.28 12.85
CA SER A 475 -2.86 23.96 14.29
C SER A 475 -1.61 23.17 14.69
N ALA A 476 -1.17 22.20 13.89
CA ALA A 476 0.04 21.44 14.16
C ALA A 476 1.31 22.29 13.97
N HIS A 477 1.32 23.20 12.99
CA HIS A 477 2.41 24.16 12.83
C HIS A 477 2.58 25.03 14.08
N LYS A 478 1.48 25.60 14.58
CA LYS A 478 1.46 26.40 15.80
C LYS A 478 1.91 25.60 17.02
N ALA A 479 1.41 24.37 17.16
CA ALA A 479 1.77 23.49 18.27
C ALA A 479 3.27 23.15 18.30
N ILE A 480 3.91 22.97 17.13
CA ILE A 480 5.37 22.78 17.04
C ILE A 480 6.12 24.04 17.47
N GLU A 481 5.69 25.23 17.03
CA GLU A 481 6.33 26.50 17.37
C GLU A 481 6.25 26.83 18.86
N GLU A 482 5.16 26.43 19.51
CA GLU A 482 4.92 26.61 20.94
C GLU A 482 5.53 25.49 21.81
N GLY A 483 6.09 24.44 21.20
CA GLY A 483 6.58 23.26 21.93
C GLY A 483 5.46 22.43 22.58
N ASN A 484 4.21 22.60 22.15
CA ASN A 484 3.05 21.91 22.70
C ASN A 484 2.84 20.55 22.01
N HIS A 485 3.54 19.53 22.49
CA HIS A 485 3.45 18.18 21.93
C HIS A 485 2.07 17.53 22.07
N ALA A 486 1.26 17.93 23.05
CA ALA A 486 -0.08 17.39 23.26
C ALA A 486 -1.06 17.89 22.18
N GLU A 487 -1.06 19.20 21.91
CA GLU A 487 -1.83 19.76 20.79
C GLU A 487 -1.32 19.26 19.43
N PHE A 488 0.00 19.06 19.30
CA PHE A 488 0.56 18.46 18.09
C PHE A 488 0.05 17.03 17.87
N ALA A 489 0.08 16.18 18.90
CA ALA A 489 -0.43 14.81 18.85
C ALA A 489 -1.89 14.76 18.39
N LYS A 490 -2.72 15.63 18.98
CA LYS A 490 -4.13 15.77 18.62
C LYS A 490 -4.33 16.24 17.18
N ALA A 491 -3.51 17.18 16.71
CA ALA A 491 -3.64 17.76 15.37
C ALA A 491 -3.28 16.81 14.22
N ILE A 492 -2.47 15.78 14.48
CA ILE A 492 -2.07 14.77 13.47
C ILE A 492 -2.60 13.37 13.75
N ASP A 493 -3.39 13.19 14.81
CA ASP A 493 -4.04 11.94 15.23
C ASP A 493 -3.04 10.79 15.45
N VAL A 494 -2.01 11.03 16.29
CA VAL A 494 -1.03 10.00 16.68
C VAL A 494 -0.82 9.99 18.20
N PRO A 495 -0.37 8.85 18.79
CA PRO A 495 -0.04 8.77 20.21
C PRO A 495 1.01 9.81 20.63
N PHE A 496 0.92 10.32 21.86
CA PHE A 496 1.79 11.38 22.39
C PHE A 496 3.30 11.08 22.21
N ASP A 497 3.75 9.88 22.58
CA ASP A 497 5.16 9.47 22.47
C ASP A 497 5.67 9.48 21.02
N GLN A 498 4.78 9.18 20.07
CA GLN A 498 5.09 9.22 18.64
C GLN A 498 5.10 10.67 18.14
N ALA A 499 4.16 11.49 18.60
CA ALA A 499 4.08 12.91 18.27
C ALA A 499 5.33 13.66 18.73
N GLN A 500 5.89 13.33 19.90
CA GLN A 500 7.12 13.94 20.39
C GLN A 500 8.31 13.67 19.46
N LYS A 501 8.53 12.41 19.07
CA LYS A 501 9.60 12.02 18.13
C LYS A 501 9.44 12.69 16.77
N ILE A 502 8.21 12.78 16.26
CA ILE A 502 7.92 13.47 15.01
C ILE A 502 8.22 14.97 15.14
N ALA A 503 7.75 15.60 16.21
CA ALA A 503 7.96 17.03 16.45
C ALA A 503 9.46 17.38 16.50
N GLU A 504 10.29 16.57 17.18
CA GLU A 504 11.74 16.77 17.22
C GLU A 504 12.39 16.79 15.82
N ILE A 505 12.04 15.82 14.97
CA ILE A 505 12.54 15.74 13.59
C ILE A 505 12.05 16.94 12.76
N VAL A 506 10.77 17.30 12.89
CA VAL A 506 10.17 18.41 12.15
C VAL A 506 10.80 19.75 12.55
N THR A 507 10.99 19.99 13.85
CA THR A 507 11.65 21.20 14.37
C THR A 507 13.08 21.29 13.83
N ALA A 508 13.87 20.22 13.97
CA ALA A 508 15.24 20.20 13.49
C ALA A 508 15.35 20.48 11.97
N ALA A 509 14.47 19.87 11.17
CA ALA A 509 14.43 20.10 9.72
C ALA A 509 14.04 21.54 9.37
N LYS A 510 13.01 22.10 10.03
CA LYS A 510 12.55 23.48 9.79
C LYS A 510 13.61 24.51 10.19
N ASP A 511 14.33 24.29 11.28
CA ASP A 511 15.38 25.21 11.72
C ASP A 511 16.54 25.29 10.72
N VAL A 512 17.00 24.12 10.24
CA VAL A 512 18.05 24.08 9.21
C VAL A 512 17.53 24.68 7.90
N HIS A 513 16.30 24.37 7.49
CA HIS A 513 15.71 24.93 6.28
C HIS A 513 15.56 26.46 6.34
N LYS A 514 15.12 27.02 7.47
CA LYS A 514 15.08 28.49 7.70
C LYS A 514 16.47 29.10 7.51
N TYR A 515 17.51 28.52 8.11
CA TYR A 515 18.89 29.02 7.97
C TYR A 515 19.42 28.96 6.52
N VAL A 516 19.10 27.88 5.79
CA VAL A 516 19.48 27.67 4.38
C VAL A 516 18.85 28.72 3.45
N GLN A 517 17.69 29.26 3.79
CA GLN A 517 16.94 30.24 2.97
C GLN A 517 17.33 31.70 3.26
N VAL A 518 17.95 32.02 4.40
CA VAL A 518 18.39 33.39 4.72
C VAL A 518 19.63 33.78 3.87
N PRO A 519 19.73 34.97 3.26
CA PRO A 519 20.91 35.40 2.49
C PRO A 519 22.20 35.44 3.32
N ALA A 520 23.36 35.19 2.70
CA ALA A 520 24.65 35.04 3.38
C ALA A 520 25.03 36.24 4.29
N VAL A 521 24.65 37.46 3.92
CA VAL A 521 24.93 38.70 4.68
C VAL A 521 24.19 38.73 6.02
N ASN A 522 22.95 38.24 6.08
CA ASN A 522 22.14 38.21 7.30
C ASN A 522 22.49 37.03 8.23
N ARG A 523 23.18 36.01 7.72
CA ARG A 523 23.61 34.84 8.52
C ARG A 523 24.71 35.20 9.53
N ALA A 524 25.61 36.11 9.16
CA ALA A 524 26.70 36.55 10.03
C ALA A 524 26.21 37.36 11.24
N GLN A 525 25.17 38.19 11.07
CA GLN A 525 24.58 38.96 12.16
C GLN A 525 23.78 38.10 13.15
N ASN A 526 22.99 37.13 12.68
CA ASN A 526 22.21 36.24 13.56
C ASN A 526 23.07 35.27 14.40
N ALA A 527 24.28 34.93 13.92
CA ALA A 527 25.24 34.11 14.66
C ALA A 527 25.88 34.85 15.85
N VAL A 528 25.95 36.19 15.79
CA VAL A 528 26.48 37.04 16.88
C VAL A 528 25.42 37.23 17.97
N ILE A 529 24.15 37.39 17.59
CA ILE A 529 23.03 37.63 18.52
C ILE A 529 22.73 36.38 19.37
N SER A 530 22.77 35.18 18.77
CA SER A 530 22.50 33.92 19.47
C SER A 530 23.59 33.51 20.48
N HIS A 531 24.83 34.00 20.31
CA HIS A 531 25.91 33.79 21.28
C HIS A 531 25.80 34.72 22.50
N ALA A 532 25.18 35.90 22.35
CA ALA A 532 25.01 36.88 23.43
C ALA A 532 23.81 36.57 24.36
N SER A 533 22.90 35.68 23.95
CA SER A 533 21.72 35.28 24.76
C SER A 533 21.92 34.01 25.59
N LEU A 534 23.12 33.41 25.56
CA LEU A 534 23.49 32.19 26.28
C LEU A 534 24.70 32.38 27.20
N THR A 535 25.02 33.63 27.55
CA THR A 535 26.02 33.99 28.57
C THR A 535 25.37 34.69 29.74
#